data_AF-A0A2S6NK40-F1
#
_entry.id   AF-A0A2S6NK40-F1
#
_cell.length_a   1.000
_cell.length_b   1.000
_cell.length_c   1.000
_cell.angle_alpha   90.00
_cell.angle_beta   90.00
_cell.angle_gamma   90.00
#
_symmetry.space_group_name_H-M   'P 1'
#
loop_
_entity.id
_entity.type
_entity.pdbx_description
1 polymer ?
#
loop_
_entity_poly.entity_id
_entity_poly.type
_entity_poly.pdbx_seq_one_letter_code
_entity_poly.pdbx_strand_id
1 'polypeptide(L)'
;MFSARIPPLPGRHVIDHQMRLYMKFRQTDAPPVAAAKASFSTATAYRFEHDHRLPSHKQPVRGRRRPDPLADLFETEIVPM
;
A
#
# COMPACT_ATOMS: atom_id res chain seq x y z
N MET A 1 -24.44 -5.57 -23.72
CA MET A 1 -23.49 -4.57 -23.18
C MET A 1 -22.33 -5.32 -22.52
N PHE A 2 -21.25 -5.56 -23.25
CA PHE A 2 -20.13 -6.38 -22.76
C PHE A 2 -19.27 -5.56 -21.79
N SER A 3 -19.36 -5.86 -20.50
CA SER A 3 -18.38 -5.42 -19.50
C SER A 3 -17.08 -6.17 -19.78
N ALA A 4 -16.14 -5.50 -20.45
CA ALA A 4 -14.79 -6.01 -20.62
C ALA A 4 -14.13 -6.07 -19.24
N ARG A 5 -14.19 -7.23 -18.59
CA ARG A 5 -13.36 -7.54 -17.43
C ARG A 5 -11.92 -7.60 -17.92
N ILE A 6 -11.18 -6.52 -17.68
CA ILE A 6 -9.75 -6.42 -17.93
C ILE A 6 -9.09 -7.61 -17.18
N PRO A 7 -8.32 -8.48 -17.86
CA PRO A 7 -7.61 -9.57 -17.19
C PRO A 7 -6.59 -8.97 -16.20
N PRO A 8 -6.34 -9.61 -15.05
CA PRO A 8 -5.38 -9.11 -14.07
C PRO A 8 -3.99 -9.13 -14.70
N LEU A 9 -3.54 -7.97 -15.20
CA LEU A 9 -2.15 -7.72 -15.54
C LEU A 9 -1.31 -8.01 -14.29
N PRO A 10 -0.09 -8.58 -14.40
CA PRO A 10 0.81 -8.73 -13.27
C PRO A 10 0.86 -7.39 -12.51
N GLY A 11 0.28 -7.42 -11.31
CA GLY A 11 -0.31 -6.23 -10.73
C GLY A 11 0.77 -5.28 -10.26
N ARG A 12 0.88 -4.11 -10.90
CA ARG A 12 1.61 -2.99 -10.30
C ARG A 12 0.89 -2.66 -8.98
N HIS A 13 1.60 -2.84 -7.88
CA HIS A 13 1.07 -2.54 -6.55
C HIS A 13 0.52 -1.11 -6.53
N VAL A 14 -0.68 -0.95 -5.96
CA VAL A 14 -1.24 0.38 -5.73
C VAL A 14 -0.35 1.10 -4.73
N ILE A 15 0.17 2.25 -5.13
CA ILE A 15 1.11 3.04 -4.33
C ILE A 15 0.36 4.04 -3.43
N ASP A 16 1.01 4.47 -2.35
CA ASP A 16 0.46 5.45 -1.42
C ASP A 16 0.03 6.75 -2.10
N HIS A 17 0.77 7.18 -3.14
CA HIS A 17 0.41 8.35 -3.93
C HIS A 17 -0.96 8.21 -4.60
N GLN A 18 -1.24 7.06 -5.21
CA GLN A 18 -2.54 6.79 -5.85
C GLN A 18 -3.67 6.81 -4.83
N MET A 19 -3.44 6.26 -3.62
CA MET A 19 -4.42 6.34 -2.55
C MET A 19 -4.64 7.78 -2.06
N ARG A 20 -3.59 8.60 -1.94
CA ARG A 20 -3.74 10.02 -1.59
C ARG A 20 -4.51 10.80 -2.66
N LEU A 21 -4.23 10.57 -3.94
CA LEU A 21 -5.00 11.16 -5.05
C LEU A 21 -6.47 10.72 -4.99
N TYR A 22 -6.71 9.43 -4.77
CA TYR A 22 -8.07 8.91 -4.62
C TYR A 22 -8.81 9.60 -3.48
N MET A 23 -8.21 9.72 -2.31
CA MET A 23 -8.84 10.38 -1.15
C MET A 23 -9.12 11.87 -1.42
N LYS A 24 -8.29 12.53 -2.23
CA LYS A 24 -8.54 13.91 -2.68
C LYS A 24 -9.77 13.98 -3.60
N PHE A 25 -9.83 13.13 -4.63
CA PHE A 25 -10.97 13.13 -5.56
C PHE A 25 -12.26 12.63 -4.91
N ARG A 26 -12.16 11.74 -3.93
CA ARG A 26 -13.32 11.16 -3.25
C ARG A 26 -14.13 12.18 -2.46
N GLN A 27 -13.55 13.33 -2.11
CA GLN A 27 -14.26 14.45 -1.49
C GLN A 27 -15.39 15.00 -2.37
N THR A 28 -15.25 14.90 -3.69
CA THR A 28 -16.19 15.49 -4.66
C THR A 28 -16.82 14.45 -5.58
N ASP A 29 -16.06 13.42 -5.96
CA ASP A 29 -16.46 12.45 -6.98
C ASP A 29 -16.96 11.13 -6.37
N ALA A 30 -17.79 10.42 -7.13
CA ALA A 30 -18.19 9.05 -6.82
C ALA A 30 -16.99 8.07 -6.91
N PRO A 31 -17.00 6.96 -6.16
CA PRO A 31 -15.89 6.01 -6.10
C PRO A 31 -15.37 5.52 -7.47
N PRO A 32 -16.22 5.21 -8.47
CA PRO A 32 -15.74 4.80 -9.78
C PRO A 32 -14.94 5.88 -10.52
N VAL A 33 -15.37 7.14 -10.41
CA VAL A 33 -14.75 8.28 -11.08
C VAL A 33 -13.44 8.65 -10.39
N ALA A 34 -13.43 8.70 -9.05
CA ALA A 34 -12.23 8.95 -8.27
C ALA A 34 -11.14 7.88 -8.50
N ALA A 35 -11.54 6.61 -8.61
CA ALA A 35 -10.63 5.49 -8.88
C ALA A 35 -9.98 5.60 -10.27
N ALA A 36 -10.78 5.93 -11.28
CA ALA A 36 -10.30 6.16 -12.64
C ALA A 36 -9.28 7.31 -12.68
N LYS A 37 -9.57 8.42 -11.99
CA LYS A 37 -8.64 9.55 -11.85
C LYS A 37 -7.35 9.19 -11.10
N ALA A 38 -7.41 8.22 -10.17
CA ALA A 38 -6.26 7.73 -9.40
C ALA A 38 -5.54 6.54 -10.06
N SER A 39 -5.90 6.18 -11.29
CA SER A 39 -5.28 5.11 -12.09
C SER A 39 -5.38 3.71 -11.46
N PHE A 40 -6.52 3.38 -10.87
CA PHE A 40 -6.80 2.01 -10.41
C PHE A 40 -8.27 1.59 -10.56
N SER A 41 -8.54 0.30 -10.36
CA SER A 41 -9.87 -0.29 -10.58
C SER A 41 -10.92 0.15 -9.56
N THR A 42 -12.18 0.17 -9.97
CA THR A 42 -13.31 0.43 -9.07
C THR A 42 -13.38 -0.55 -7.89
N ALA A 43 -13.00 -1.82 -8.11
CA ALA A 43 -12.93 -2.82 -7.05
C ALA A 43 -11.91 -2.44 -5.96
N THR A 44 -10.76 -1.88 -6.35
CA THR A 44 -9.75 -1.39 -5.40
C THR A 44 -10.28 -0.19 -4.60
N ALA A 45 -11.05 0.69 -5.24
CA ALA A 45 -11.69 1.84 -4.58
C ALA A 45 -12.57 1.37 -3.42
N TYR A 46 -13.47 0.42 -3.68
CA TYR A 46 -14.33 -0.15 -2.64
C TYR A 46 -13.51 -0.83 -1.53
N ARG A 47 -12.38 -1.48 -1.84
CA ARG A 47 -11.48 -2.02 -0.79
C ARG A 47 -10.86 -0.93 0.07
N PHE A 48 -10.56 0.26 -0.48
CA PHE A 48 -10.06 1.39 0.30
C PHE A 48 -11.16 2.06 1.14
N GLU A 49 -12.41 2.13 0.66
CA GLU A 49 -13.54 2.64 1.45
C GLU A 49 -13.79 1.79 2.71
N HIS A 50 -13.52 0.49 2.65
CA HIS A 50 -13.60 -0.39 3.82
C HIS A 50 -12.39 -0.26 4.76
N ASP A 51 -11.21 0.08 4.21
CA ASP A 51 -9.96 0.21 4.96
C ASP A 51 -9.12 1.40 4.46
N HIS A 52 -9.25 2.51 5.18
CA HIS A 52 -8.60 3.79 4.91
C HIS A 52 -7.10 3.84 5.21
N ARG A 53 -6.44 2.70 5.48
CA ARG A 53 -4.99 2.65 5.69
C ARG A 53 -4.22 2.65 4.37
N LEU A 54 -3.11 3.38 4.33
CA LEU A 54 -2.18 3.39 3.20
C LEU A 54 -1.65 1.98 2.91
N PRO A 55 -1.46 1.59 1.63
CA PRO A 55 -0.88 0.30 1.27
C PRO A 55 0.43 -0.01 1.97
N SER A 56 1.30 0.99 2.18
CA SER A 56 2.56 0.84 2.93
C SER A 56 2.34 0.48 4.41
N HIS A 57 1.28 1.00 5.03
CA HIS A 57 0.95 0.73 6.43
C HIS A 57 0.29 -0.64 6.64
N LYS A 58 -0.18 -1.29 5.58
CA LYS A 58 -0.78 -2.63 5.66
C LYS A 58 0.28 -3.74 5.75
N GLN A 59 1.52 -3.46 5.34
CA GLN A 59 2.56 -4.49 5.37
C GLN A 59 3.09 -4.66 6.79
N PRO A 60 2.95 -5.86 7.40
CA PRO A 60 3.67 -6.13 8.63
C PRO A 60 5.18 -6.05 8.34
N VAL A 61 5.93 -5.53 9.30
CA VAL A 61 7.40 -5.55 9.24
C VAL A 61 7.82 -6.99 9.02
N ARG A 62 8.44 -7.27 7.88
CA ARG A 62 8.94 -8.61 7.60
C ARG A 62 10.01 -8.92 8.63
N GLY A 63 9.75 -9.91 9.48
CA GLY A 63 10.75 -10.40 10.42
C GLY A 63 12.01 -10.87 9.69
N ARG A 64 13.16 -10.74 10.36
CA ARG A 64 14.41 -11.32 9.87
C ARG A 64 14.27 -12.84 9.85
N ARG A 65 14.59 -13.47 8.71
CA ARG A 65 14.60 -14.93 8.58
C ARG A 65 15.85 -15.57 9.18
N ARG A 66 16.90 -14.79 9.43
CA ARG A 66 18.19 -15.23 9.95
C ARG A 66 18.49 -14.48 11.26
N PRO A 67 19.03 -15.14 12.28
CA PRO A 67 19.55 -14.45 13.47
C PRO A 67 20.60 -13.40 13.06
N ASP A 68 20.71 -12.32 13.83
CA ASP A 68 21.61 -11.22 13.50
C ASP A 68 23.07 -11.59 13.72
N PRO A 69 23.91 -11.67 12.68
CA PRO A 69 25.31 -12.06 12.84
C PRO A 69 26.14 -11.05 13.66
N LEU A 70 25.58 -9.87 13.95
CA LEU A 70 26.22 -8.82 14.75
C LEU A 70 25.59 -8.67 16.15
N ALA A 71 24.59 -9.50 16.52
CA ALA A 71 23.92 -9.39 17.82
C ALA A 71 24.92 -9.39 18.98
N ASP A 72 25.89 -10.33 18.94
CA ASP A 72 26.87 -10.54 20.01
C ASP A 72 27.95 -9.44 20.05
N LEU A 73 28.14 -8.69 18.97
CA LEU A 73 29.17 -7.63 18.90
C LEU A 73 28.73 -6.37 19.66
N PHE A 74 27.43 -6.08 19.68
CA PHE A 74 26.90 -4.87 20.31
C PHE A 74 26.66 -5.00 21.82
N GLU A 75 26.75 -6.21 22.39
CA GLU A 75 26.69 -6.40 23.85
C GLU A 75 28.00 -6.01 24.55
N THR A 76 29.12 -5.98 23.84
CA THR A 76 30.45 -5.94 24.49
C THR A 76 30.99 -4.52 24.72
N GLU A 77 30.54 -3.48 24.01
CA GLU A 77 31.19 -2.18 24.19
C GLU A 77 30.34 -0.98 23.76
N ILE A 78 29.63 -0.38 24.72
CA ILE A 78 29.16 1.00 24.64
C ILE A 78 29.97 1.79 25.66
N VAL A 79 31.18 2.22 25.30
CA VAL A 79 31.92 3.19 26.12
C VAL A 79 31.31 4.58 25.88
N PRO A 80 30.81 5.27 26.92
CA PRO A 80 30.46 6.68 26.80
C PRO A 80 31.73 7.49 26.53
N MET A 81 31.69 8.37 25.52
CA MET A 81 32.69 9.43 25.37
C MET A 81 32.47 10.55 26.39
#